data_AF-A0A1Y4IM43-F1
#
_entry.id   AF-A0A1Y4IM43-F1
#
_cell.length_a   1.000
_cell.length_b   1.000
_cell.length_c   1.000
_cell.angle_alpha   90.00
_cell.angle_beta   90.00
_cell.angle_gamma   90.00
#
_symmetry.space_group_name_H-M   'P 1'
#
loop_
_entity.id
_entity.type
_entity.pdbx_description
1 polymer ?
#
loop_
_entity_poly.entity_id
_entity_poly.type
_entity_poly.pdbx_seq_one_letter_code
_entity_poly.pdbx_strand_id
1 'polypeptide(L)'
;MTGNEVLIKTPEEAIETIKSNMPTSGYQMLRESLDMAITALEEIPQYWAIGTVEECREAAENQIPKTPDYEGDGYADGHMVYDTWICPNCGEYYEVDHDDYRYCPNCGQALDHVI
;
A
#
# COMPACT_ATOMS: atom_id res chain seq x y z
N MET A 1 15.88 44.76 -0.77
CA MET A 1 16.34 43.49 -0.17
C MET A 1 15.26 42.47 -0.38
N THR A 2 15.31 41.70 -1.45
CA THR A 2 14.43 40.54 -1.64
C THR A 2 15.06 39.40 -0.85
N GLY A 3 14.69 39.28 0.42
CA GLY A 3 15.02 38.08 1.19
C GLY A 3 14.25 36.93 0.56
N ASN A 4 14.95 35.96 -0.04
CA ASN A 4 14.32 34.73 -0.47
C ASN A 4 13.74 34.07 0.79
N GLU A 5 12.43 33.87 0.79
CA GLU A 5 11.72 33.16 1.85
C GLU A 5 12.26 31.73 1.91
N VAL A 6 12.77 31.32 3.07
CA VAL A 6 13.20 29.95 3.29
C VAL A 6 11.94 29.13 3.56
N LEU A 7 11.44 28.46 2.53
CA LEU A 7 10.33 27.52 2.65
C LEU A 7 10.88 26.18 3.10
N ILE A 8 10.46 25.71 4.28
CA ILE A 8 10.69 24.33 4.76
C ILE A 8 9.83 23.40 3.90
N LYS A 9 10.44 22.38 3.28
CA LYS A 9 9.78 21.49 2.30
C LYS A 9 9.75 20.03 2.70
N THR A 10 10.63 19.60 3.59
CA THR A 10 10.68 18.19 4.03
C THR A 10 10.63 18.04 5.55
N PRO A 11 10.20 16.87 6.07
CA PRO A 11 10.26 16.57 7.50
C PRO A 11 11.68 16.70 8.06
N GLU A 12 12.70 16.32 7.29
CA GLU A 12 14.10 16.42 7.70
C GLU A 12 14.54 17.88 7.90
N GLU A 13 14.21 18.76 6.94
CA GLU A 13 14.47 20.21 7.06
C GLU A 13 13.73 20.82 8.26
N ALA A 14 12.50 20.38 8.52
CA ALA A 14 11.71 20.81 9.67
C ALA A 14 12.37 20.37 10.99
N ILE A 15 12.79 19.10 11.09
CA ILE A 15 13.48 18.56 12.27
C ILE A 15 14.79 19.31 12.53
N GLU A 16 15.61 19.55 11.49
CA GLU A 16 16.87 20.30 11.62
C GLU A 16 16.62 21.71 12.14
N THR A 17 15.60 22.39 11.60
CA THR A 17 15.22 23.74 12.02
C THR A 17 14.75 23.76 13.47
N ILE A 18 13.91 22.80 13.89
CA ILE A 18 13.43 22.70 15.28
C ILE A 18 14.61 22.44 16.23
N LYS A 19 15.48 21.47 15.91
CA LYS A 19 16.66 21.13 16.73
C LYS A 19 17.59 22.33 16.89
N SER A 20 17.80 23.10 15.83
CA SER A 20 18.66 24.30 15.83
C SER A 20 18.11 25.46 16.68
N ASN A 21 16.79 25.54 16.84
CA ASN A 21 16.12 26.60 17.60
C ASN A 21 15.63 26.15 18.99
N MET A 22 16.00 24.95 19.42
CA MET A 22 15.52 24.37 20.67
C MET A 22 16.04 25.17 21.88
N PRO A 23 15.16 25.53 22.85
CA PRO A 23 15.59 26.26 24.03
C PRO A 23 16.54 25.41 24.89
N THR A 24 17.68 25.99 25.27
CA THR A 24 18.69 25.30 26.09
C THR A 24 18.38 25.35 27.59
N SER A 25 17.57 26.32 28.04
CA SER A 25 17.16 26.47 29.44
C SER A 25 15.79 27.15 29.54
N GLY A 26 15.09 26.91 30.65
CA GLY A 26 13.69 27.32 30.79
C GLY A 26 12.76 26.56 29.84
N TYR A 27 11.46 26.92 29.82
CA TYR A 27 10.50 26.45 28.82
C TYR A 27 10.37 24.92 28.67
N GLN A 28 10.37 24.18 29.77
CA GLN A 28 10.29 22.72 29.75
C GLN A 28 9.10 22.20 28.93
N MET A 29 7.91 22.77 29.12
CA MET A 29 6.71 22.40 28.35
C MET A 29 6.88 22.63 26.83
N LEU A 30 7.56 23.71 26.43
CA LEU A 30 7.84 23.96 25.02
C LEU A 30 8.80 22.91 24.48
N ARG A 31 9.86 22.58 25.23
CA ARG A 31 10.82 21.55 24.83
C ARG A 31 10.13 20.20 24.64
N GLU A 32 9.31 19.77 25.61
CA GLU A 32 8.52 18.54 25.50
C GLU A 32 7.58 18.55 24.28
N SER A 33 6.96 19.70 23.96
CA SER A 33 6.13 19.82 22.77
C SER A 33 6.92 19.76 21.45
N LEU A 34 8.15 20.30 21.41
CA LEU A 34 9.03 20.25 20.25
C LEU A 34 9.62 18.85 20.06
N ASP A 35 9.95 18.15 21.15
CA ASP A 35 10.38 16.76 21.10
C ASP A 35 9.26 15.87 20.54
N MET A 36 8.02 16.05 21.01
CA MET A 36 6.85 15.36 20.46
C MET A 36 6.67 15.66 18.96
N ALA A 37 6.83 16.92 18.54
CA ALA A 37 6.73 17.30 17.13
C ALA A 37 7.84 16.66 16.28
N ILE A 38 9.08 16.59 16.78
CA ILE A 38 10.19 15.88 16.12
C ILE A 38 9.83 14.41 15.95
N THR A 39 9.34 13.73 16.99
CA THR A 39 8.95 12.32 16.91
C THR A 39 7.89 12.10 15.84
N ALA A 40 6.85 12.94 15.79
CA ALA A 40 5.82 12.85 14.75
C ALA A 40 6.39 13.06 13.33
N LEU A 41 7.35 13.98 13.16
CA LEU A 41 8.01 14.21 11.87
C LEU A 41 8.91 13.04 11.46
N GLU A 42 9.56 12.36 12.42
CA GLU A 42 10.38 11.16 12.17
C GLU A 42 9.55 9.94 11.74
N GLU A 43 8.24 9.93 12.02
CA GLU A 43 7.31 8.89 11.54
C GLU A 43 6.83 9.12 10.10
N ILE A 44 6.78 10.37 9.61
CA ILE A 44 6.26 10.69 8.28
C ILE A 44 6.94 9.89 7.15
N PRO A 45 8.28 9.77 7.09
CA PRO A 45 8.93 8.96 6.06
C PRO A 45 8.53 7.48 6.11
N GLN A 46 8.17 6.95 7.29
CA GLN A 46 7.71 5.57 7.44
C GLN A 46 6.34 5.39 6.80
N TYR A 47 5.42 6.34 6.98
CA TYR A 47 4.11 6.32 6.31
C TYR A 47 4.24 6.46 4.79
N TRP A 48 5.12 7.33 4.30
CA TRP A 48 5.38 7.44 2.85
C TRP A 48 5.96 6.17 2.25
N ALA A 49 6.77 5.43 3.01
CA ALA A 49 7.32 4.14 2.57
C ALA A 49 6.26 3.03 2.48
N ILE A 50 5.15 3.14 3.23
CA ILE A 50 4.01 2.21 3.12
C ILE A 50 3.24 2.46 1.82
N GLY A 51 3.02 3.72 1.46
CA GLY A 51 2.30 4.12 0.26
C GLY A 51 1.17 5.11 0.57
N THR A 52 0.28 5.27 -0.40
CA THR A 52 -0.90 6.13 -0.31
C THR A 52 -2.06 5.42 0.39
N VAL A 53 -3.03 6.21 0.88
CA VAL A 53 -4.26 5.65 1.48
C VAL A 53 -5.05 4.86 0.44
N GLU A 54 -5.03 5.28 -0.81
CA GLU A 54 -5.65 4.61 -1.95
C GLU A 54 -5.03 3.24 -2.22
N GLU A 55 -3.69 3.15 -2.29
CA GLU A 55 -2.98 1.86 -2.44
C GLU A 55 -3.27 0.92 -1.25
N CYS A 56 -3.28 1.44 -0.02
CA CYS A 56 -3.64 0.67 1.15
C CYS A 56 -5.09 0.15 1.10
N ARG A 57 -6.01 0.97 0.57
CA ARG A 57 -7.43 0.61 0.43
C ARG A 57 -7.61 -0.48 -0.62
N GLU A 58 -6.95 -0.35 -1.77
CA GLU A 58 -6.95 -1.37 -2.83
C GLU A 58 -6.37 -2.69 -2.30
N ALA A 59 -5.24 -2.66 -1.59
CA ALA A 59 -4.64 -3.85 -1.00
C ALA A 59 -5.59 -4.55 -0.01
N ALA A 60 -6.33 -3.77 0.80
CA ALA A 60 -7.33 -4.30 1.72
C ALA A 60 -8.54 -4.90 1.00
N GLU A 61 -9.04 -4.25 -0.07
CA GLU A 61 -10.12 -4.79 -0.91
C GLU A 61 -9.70 -6.08 -1.60
N ASN A 62 -8.45 -6.17 -2.05
CA ASN A 62 -7.89 -7.39 -2.64
C ASN A 62 -7.81 -8.55 -1.64
N GLN A 63 -7.88 -8.32 -0.32
CA GLN A 63 -7.94 -9.41 0.67
C GLN A 63 -9.34 -10.02 0.82
N ILE A 64 -10.39 -9.41 0.26
CA ILE A 64 -11.74 -9.99 0.24
C ILE A 64 -11.78 -11.02 -0.90
N PRO A 65 -11.98 -12.33 -0.61
CA PRO A 65 -11.97 -13.34 -1.66
C PRO A 65 -13.06 -13.10 -2.71
N LYS A 66 -12.70 -13.29 -3.98
CA LYS A 66 -13.62 -13.24 -5.12
C LYS A 66 -13.44 -14.49 -5.96
N THR A 67 -14.55 -15.01 -6.48
CA THR A 67 -14.52 -16.16 -7.39
C THR A 67 -14.00 -15.73 -8.76
N PRO A 68 -13.01 -16.44 -9.34
CA PRO A 68 -12.57 -16.21 -10.71
C PRO A 68 -13.65 -16.54 -11.74
N ASP A 69 -13.57 -15.92 -12.92
CA ASP A 69 -14.28 -16.41 -14.10
C ASP A 69 -13.47 -17.57 -14.72
N TYR A 70 -14.15 -18.55 -15.31
CA TYR A 70 -13.52 -19.71 -15.94
C TYR A 70 -13.92 -19.82 -17.40
N GLU A 71 -12.92 -20.06 -18.25
CA GLU A 71 -13.09 -20.31 -19.68
C GLU A 71 -12.56 -21.69 -20.04
N GLY A 72 -13.23 -22.33 -20.99
CA GLY A 72 -12.88 -23.66 -21.46
C GLY A 72 -13.37 -23.88 -22.88
N ASP A 73 -12.55 -24.53 -23.71
CA ASP A 73 -12.89 -24.83 -25.10
C ASP A 73 -13.15 -26.33 -25.34
N GLY A 74 -12.93 -27.17 -24.33
CA GLY A 74 -13.07 -28.63 -24.36
C GLY A 74 -14.35 -29.19 -23.73
N TYR A 75 -14.69 -30.42 -24.13
CA TYR A 75 -15.72 -31.24 -23.47
C TYR A 75 -15.19 -32.66 -23.21
N ALA A 76 -15.37 -33.17 -21.99
CA ALA A 76 -15.07 -34.54 -21.59
C ALA A 76 -16.28 -35.13 -20.86
N ASP A 77 -16.68 -36.36 -21.22
CA ASP A 77 -17.85 -37.05 -20.64
C ASP A 77 -19.14 -36.20 -20.58
N GLY A 78 -19.33 -35.35 -21.60
CA GLY A 78 -20.50 -34.47 -21.71
C GLY A 78 -20.46 -33.20 -20.83
N HIS A 79 -19.35 -32.95 -20.12
CA HIS A 79 -19.15 -31.75 -19.30
C HIS A 79 -18.07 -30.85 -19.92
N MET A 80 -18.22 -29.54 -19.74
CA MET A 80 -17.22 -28.55 -20.15
C MET A 80 -15.96 -28.70 -19.28
N VAL A 81 -14.80 -28.73 -19.92
CA VAL A 81 -13.50 -28.72 -19.25
C VAL A 81 -13.01 -27.27 -19.27
N TYR A 82 -12.65 -26.73 -18.10
CA TYR A 82 -12.09 -25.39 -17.99
C TYR A 82 -10.58 -25.45 -18.16
N ASP A 83 -10.06 -24.65 -19.08
CA ASP A 83 -8.63 -24.56 -19.37
C ASP A 83 -8.02 -23.40 -18.56
N THR A 84 -8.74 -22.29 -18.46
CA THR A 84 -8.22 -21.03 -17.93
C THR A 84 -9.14 -20.42 -16.88
N TRP A 85 -8.55 -19.84 -15.84
CA TRP A 85 -9.24 -18.95 -14.90
C TRP A 85 -8.73 -17.52 -15.03
N ILE A 86 -9.63 -16.56 -14.84
CA ILE A 86 -9.39 -15.14 -15.06
C ILE A 86 -9.50 -14.43 -13.72
N CYS A 87 -8.46 -13.67 -13.35
CA CYS A 87 -8.49 -12.90 -12.12
C CYS A 87 -9.64 -11.87 -12.15
N PRO A 88 -10.54 -11.88 -11.15
CA PRO A 88 -11.73 -11.00 -11.15
C PRO A 88 -11.41 -9.53 -10.87
N ASN A 89 -10.14 -9.19 -10.59
CA ASN A 89 -9.70 -7.82 -10.33
C ASN A 89 -8.88 -7.24 -11.49
N CYS A 90 -7.81 -7.92 -11.92
CA CYS A 90 -6.94 -7.41 -12.98
C CYS A 90 -7.17 -8.03 -14.36
N GLY A 91 -7.97 -9.10 -14.48
CA GLY A 91 -8.25 -9.77 -15.75
C GLY A 91 -7.10 -10.61 -16.30
N GLU A 92 -6.08 -10.91 -15.48
CA GLU A 92 -4.99 -11.80 -15.87
C GLU A 92 -5.48 -13.26 -15.98
N TYR A 93 -4.96 -13.98 -16.96
CA TYR A 93 -5.34 -15.35 -17.30
C TYR A 93 -4.32 -16.34 -16.75
N TYR A 94 -4.79 -17.46 -16.23
CA TYR A 94 -3.97 -18.50 -15.62
C TYR A 94 -4.53 -19.89 -15.94
N GLU A 95 -3.68 -20.89 -16.06
CA GLU A 95 -4.08 -22.24 -16.45
C GLU A 95 -4.60 -23.03 -15.24
N VAL A 96 -5.81 -23.60 -15.34
CA VAL A 96 -6.46 -24.30 -14.21
C VAL A 96 -5.63 -25.50 -13.71
N ASP A 97 -4.99 -26.25 -14.62
CA ASP A 97 -4.27 -27.47 -14.28
C ASP A 97 -2.88 -27.24 -13.64
N HIS A 98 -2.34 -26.02 -13.73
CA HIS A 98 -0.98 -25.71 -13.31
C HIS A 98 -0.90 -24.57 -12.30
N ASP A 99 -1.85 -23.65 -12.30
CA ASP A 99 -1.82 -22.40 -11.52
C ASP A 99 -2.85 -22.41 -10.38
N ASP A 100 -2.62 -23.26 -9.37
CA ASP A 100 -3.40 -23.29 -8.12
C ASP A 100 -2.89 -22.23 -7.13
N TYR A 101 -3.31 -20.98 -7.34
CA TYR A 101 -2.95 -19.86 -6.49
C TYR A 101 -4.11 -19.43 -5.60
N ARG A 102 -3.84 -19.19 -4.32
CA ARG A 102 -4.83 -18.58 -3.40
C ARG A 102 -5.01 -17.08 -3.60
N TYR A 103 -4.05 -16.45 -4.25
CA TYR A 103 -4.03 -15.02 -4.54
C TYR A 103 -3.51 -14.83 -5.96
N CYS A 104 -4.10 -13.92 -6.71
CA CYS A 104 -3.62 -13.57 -8.04
C CYS A 104 -2.15 -13.10 -7.97
N PRO A 105 -1.21 -13.75 -8.68
CA PRO A 105 0.19 -13.35 -8.72
C PRO A 105 0.44 -11.93 -9.24
N ASN A 106 -0.46 -11.41 -10.09
CA ASN A 106 -0.30 -10.08 -10.70
C ASN A 106 -0.77 -8.96 -9.77
N CYS A 107 -1.96 -9.07 -9.15
CA CYS A 107 -2.54 -7.97 -8.36
C CYS A 107 -2.79 -8.29 -6.87
N GLY A 108 -2.59 -9.53 -6.42
CA GLY A 108 -2.77 -9.93 -5.03
C GLY A 108 -4.23 -10.15 -4.58
N GLN A 109 -5.20 -10.10 -5.51
CA GLN A 109 -6.60 -10.45 -5.23
C GLN A 109 -6.72 -11.87 -4.67
N ALA A 110 -7.28 -12.02 -3.47
CA ALA A 110 -7.63 -13.30 -2.87
C ALA A 110 -8.69 -14.01 -3.70
N LEU A 111 -8.52 -15.31 -3.90
CA LEU A 111 -9.34 -16.09 -4.81
C LEU A 111 -10.16 -17.13 -4.02
N ASP A 112 -11.44 -17.24 -4.37
CA ASP A 112 -12.35 -18.28 -3.89
C ASP A 112 -12.66 -19.24 -5.04
N HIS A 113 -11.79 -20.23 -5.23
CA HIS A 113 -11.94 -21.25 -6.28
C HIS A 113 -13.10 -22.19 -5.96
N VAL A 114 -13.99 -22.41 -6.92
CA VAL A 114 -15.24 -23.21 -6.74
C VAL A 114 -15.21 -24.52 -7.55
N ILE A 115 -14.03 -24.92 -8.02
CA ILE A 115 -13.83 -26.07 -8.92
C ILE A 115 -13.90 -27.41 -8.18
#